data_AF-A0A1Q5ZS36-F1
#
_entry.id   AF-A0A1Q5ZS36-F1
#
_cell.length_a   1.000
_cell.length_b   1.000
_cell.length_c   1.000
_cell.angle_alpha   90.00
_cell.angle_beta   90.00
_cell.angle_gamma   90.00
#
_symmetry.space_group_name_H-M   'P 1'
#
loop_
_entity.id
_entity.type
_entity.pdbx_description
1 polymer ?
#
loop_
_entity_poly.entity_id
_entity_poly.type
_entity_poly.pdbx_seq_one_letter_code
_entity_poly.pdbx_strand_id
1 'polypeptide(L)'
;MISLFLSAVLFKIKDIFDSANGLHNKVLLLFFCVGLLSLGIALFLLLFSLKIRVYEGVTDLDEFVAKNDQTTQNDEEFFQDRVADYIVAIRRNEAQNDQRAGQLALTGYFILAGLLFTITFIIYFFILKM
;
A
#
# COMPACT_ATOMS: atom_id res chain seq x y z
N MET A 1 8.07 -9.84 -4.92
CA MET A 1 9.30 -9.05 -5.15
C MET A 1 9.93 -8.60 -3.82
N ILE A 2 9.30 -7.70 -3.04
CA ILE A 2 9.85 -7.27 -1.72
C ILE A 2 10.00 -8.43 -0.73
N SER A 3 9.03 -9.35 -0.69
CA SER A 3 9.09 -10.56 0.14
C SER A 3 10.30 -11.45 -0.18
N LEU A 4 10.53 -11.75 -1.46
CA LEU A 4 11.68 -12.55 -1.92
C LEU A 4 13.02 -11.88 -1.57
N PHE A 5 13.11 -10.56 -1.76
CA PHE A 5 14.30 -9.79 -1.40
C PHE A 5 14.58 -9.85 0.10
N LEU A 6 13.57 -9.62 0.94
CA LEU A 6 13.69 -9.71 2.40
C LEU A 6 14.10 -11.13 2.84
N SER A 7 13.52 -12.17 2.23
CA SER A 7 13.93 -13.55 2.50
C SER A 7 15.39 -13.82 2.15
N ALA A 8 15.87 -13.36 0.98
CA ALA A 8 17.26 -13.51 0.57
C ALA A 8 18.22 -12.81 1.54
N VAL A 9 17.86 -11.60 2.01
CA VAL A 9 18.62 -10.88 3.02
C VAL A 9 18.66 -11.63 4.35
N LEU A 10 17.52 -12.16 4.81
CA LEU A 10 17.44 -12.91 6.07
C LEU A 10 18.36 -14.13 6.06
N PHE A 11 18.47 -14.84 4.93
CA PHE A 11 19.41 -15.95 4.79
C PHE A 11 20.88 -15.54 4.88
N LYS A 12 21.21 -14.32 4.45
CA LYS A 12 22.57 -13.77 4.41
C LYS A 12 22.92 -12.90 5.62
N ILE A 13 21.99 -12.73 6.56
CA ILE A 13 22.13 -11.70 7.59
C ILE A 13 23.35 -11.92 8.47
N LYS A 14 23.64 -13.18 8.85
CA LYS A 14 24.80 -13.51 9.67
C LYS A 14 26.11 -13.11 8.99
N ASP A 15 26.29 -13.48 7.71
CA ASP A 15 27.47 -13.15 6.91
C ASP A 15 27.68 -11.62 6.80
N ILE A 16 26.59 -10.87 6.67
CA ILE A 16 26.60 -9.40 6.56
C ILE A 16 27.08 -8.76 7.87
N PHE A 17 26.57 -9.24 9.02
CA PHE A 17 26.97 -8.72 10.33
C PHE A 17 28.40 -9.12 10.70
N ASP A 18 28.80 -10.37 10.42
CA ASP A 18 30.15 -10.86 10.70
C ASP A 18 31.22 -10.11 9.88
N SER A 19 30.87 -9.67 8.66
CA SER A 19 31.77 -8.87 7.79
C SER A 19 31.87 -7.38 8.19
N ALA A 20 31.10 -6.91 9.17
CA ALA A 20 30.98 -5.50 9.52
C ALA A 20 31.90 -5.05 10.69
N ASN A 21 33.01 -5.73 10.95
CA ASN A 21 33.89 -5.48 12.12
C ASN A 21 34.75 -4.20 12.09
N GLY A 22 34.40 -3.18 11.31
CA GLY A 22 35.12 -1.90 11.24
C GLY A 22 34.20 -0.70 11.46
N LEU A 23 34.70 0.42 12.03
CA LEU A 23 33.89 1.61 12.34
C LEU A 23 33.16 2.16 11.09
N HIS A 24 33.84 2.16 9.93
CA HIS A 24 33.26 2.53 8.64
C HIS A 24 32.15 1.59 8.18
N ASN A 25 32.29 0.29 8.50
CA ASN A 25 31.29 -0.72 8.18
C ASN A 25 30.04 -0.59 9.07
N LYS A 26 30.15 -0.01 10.28
CA LYS A 26 29.00 0.23 11.16
C LYS A 26 28.04 1.27 10.59
N VAL A 27 28.55 2.33 9.96
CA VAL A 27 27.71 3.36 9.29
C VAL A 27 27.00 2.75 8.08
N LEU A 28 27.69 1.94 7.29
CA LEU A 28 27.10 1.23 6.16
C LEU A 28 26.03 0.22 6.62
N LEU A 29 26.29 -0.50 7.70
CA LEU A 29 25.35 -1.42 8.31
C LEU A 29 24.10 -0.69 8.82
N LEU A 30 24.24 0.54 9.33
CA LEU A 30 23.11 1.38 9.69
C LEU A 30 22.23 1.68 8.46
N PHE A 31 22.82 2.09 7.33
CA PHE A 31 22.06 2.30 6.09
C PHE A 31 21.35 1.05 5.62
N PHE A 32 22.01 -0.11 5.71
CA PHE A 32 21.37 -1.38 5.39
C PHE A 32 20.15 -1.65 6.27
N CYS A 33 20.28 -1.49 7.60
CA CYS A 33 19.18 -1.67 8.54
C CYS A 33 18.02 -0.69 8.29
N VAL A 34 18.31 0.58 8.01
CA VAL A 34 17.29 1.59 7.66
C VAL A 34 16.58 1.21 6.36
N GLY A 35 17.32 0.74 5.36
CA GLY A 35 16.76 0.25 4.10
C GLY A 35 15.82 -0.93 4.30
N LEU A 36 16.21 -1.92 5.11
CA LEU A 36 15.38 -3.08 5.44
C LEU A 36 14.13 -2.69 6.22
N LEU A 37 14.27 -1.79 7.21
CA LEU A 37 13.13 -1.27 7.97
C LEU A 37 12.13 -0.58 7.04
N SER A 38 12.63 0.24 6.12
CA SER A 38 11.81 0.95 5.14
C SER A 38 11.03 -0.03 4.24
N LEU A 39 11.69 -1.08 3.74
CA LEU A 39 11.04 -2.12 2.94
C LEU A 39 10.03 -2.94 3.75
N GLY A 40 10.30 -3.20 5.03
CA GLY A 40 9.37 -3.85 5.95
C GLY A 40 8.10 -3.02 6.17
N ILE A 41 8.25 -1.72 6.41
CA ILE A 41 7.12 -0.78 6.55
C ILE A 41 6.32 -0.72 5.25
N ALA A 42 6.99 -0.63 4.09
CA ALA A 42 6.33 -0.66 2.79
C ALA A 42 5.48 -1.92 2.61
N LEU A 43 6.03 -3.10 2.95
CA LEU A 43 5.33 -4.37 2.85
C LEU A 43 4.10 -4.39 3.76
N PHE A 44 4.23 -3.91 5.00
CA PHE A 44 3.11 -3.83 5.95
C PHE A 44 1.99 -2.93 5.42
N LEU A 45 2.32 -1.73 4.95
CA LEU A 45 1.35 -0.79 4.39
C LEU A 45 0.67 -1.34 3.13
N LEU A 46 1.43 -2.02 2.27
CA LEU A 46 0.90 -2.68 1.09
C LEU A 46 -0.13 -3.76 1.48
N LEU A 47 0.22 -4.65 2.42
CA LEU A 47 -0.71 -5.67 2.92
C LEU A 47 -1.94 -5.06 3.59
N PHE A 48 -1.76 -3.96 4.34
CA PHE A 48 -2.87 -3.25 4.96
C PHE A 48 -3.81 -2.64 3.92
N SER A 49 -3.27 -2.06 2.84
CA SER A 49 -4.05 -1.46 1.74
C SER A 49 -4.90 -2.50 0.99
N LEU A 50 -4.41 -3.75 0.92
CA LEU A 50 -5.05 -4.88 0.23
C LEU A 50 -6.23 -5.50 0.99
N LYS A 51 -6.50 -5.10 2.24
CA LYS A 51 -7.62 -5.65 3.02
C LYS A 51 -8.95 -5.39 2.28
N ILE A 52 -9.68 -6.46 1.97
CA ILE A 52 -11.00 -6.42 1.31
C ILE A 52 -11.92 -5.51 2.12
N ARG A 53 -12.52 -4.51 1.49
CA ARG A 53 -13.54 -3.63 2.12
C ARG A 53 -14.87 -3.77 1.42
N VAL A 54 -15.91 -3.60 2.22
CA VAL A 54 -17.30 -3.45 1.80
C VAL A 54 -17.39 -2.11 1.07
N TYR A 55 -17.43 -2.16 -0.26
CA TYR A 55 -17.83 -1.01 -1.06
C TYR A 55 -19.35 -0.86 -0.92
N GLU A 56 -19.81 0.38 -0.76
CA GLU A 56 -21.24 0.65 -0.82
C GLU A 56 -21.64 0.54 -2.29
N GLY A 57 -22.52 -0.43 -2.59
CA GLY A 57 -23.10 -0.55 -3.92
C GLY A 57 -23.82 0.76 -4.26
N VAL A 58 -23.67 1.22 -5.49
CA VAL A 58 -24.33 2.47 -5.94
C VAL A 58 -25.86 2.32 -5.85
N THR A 59 -26.36 1.09 -5.95
CA THR A 59 -27.79 0.76 -5.82
C THR A 59 -27.95 -0.46 -4.94
N ASP A 60 -28.88 -0.40 -3.98
CA ASP A 60 -29.40 -1.60 -3.32
C ASP A 60 -30.39 -2.29 -4.28
N LEU A 61 -29.96 -3.40 -4.88
CA LEU A 61 -30.74 -4.15 -5.87
C LEU A 61 -32.04 -4.71 -5.29
N ASP A 62 -32.04 -5.08 -4.01
CA ASP A 62 -33.21 -5.64 -3.35
C ASP A 62 -34.26 -4.54 -3.11
N GLU A 63 -33.81 -3.35 -2.68
CA GLU A 63 -34.67 -2.18 -2.53
C GLU A 63 -35.20 -1.67 -3.89
N PHE A 64 -34.35 -1.70 -4.93
CA PHE A 64 -34.71 -1.27 -6.27
C PHE A 64 -35.79 -2.14 -6.89
N VAL A 65 -35.67 -3.47 -6.79
CA VAL A 65 -36.67 -4.42 -7.31
C VAL A 65 -37.98 -4.29 -6.53
N ALA A 66 -37.92 -4.22 -5.19
CA ALA A 66 -39.11 -4.09 -4.36
C ALA A 66 -39.91 -2.81 -4.63
N LYS A 67 -39.24 -1.67 -4.89
CA LYS A 67 -39.90 -0.40 -5.21
C LYS A 67 -40.46 -0.35 -6.64
N ASN A 68 -39.78 -0.96 -7.62
CA ASN A 68 -40.26 -1.01 -9.00
C ASN A 68 -41.46 -1.94 -9.20
N ASP A 69 -41.62 -2.98 -8.36
CA ASP A 69 -42.78 -3.88 -8.43
C ASP A 69 -44.08 -3.24 -7.91
N GLN A 70 -44.02 -2.10 -7.21
CA GLN A 70 -45.17 -1.52 -6.49
C GLN A 70 -45.81 -0.28 -7.15
N THR A 71 -45.12 0.41 -8.07
CA THR A 71 -45.66 1.64 -8.70
C THR A 71 -45.07 1.89 -10.09
N THR A 72 -45.85 2.48 -11.00
CA THR A 72 -45.37 2.98 -12.30
C THR A 72 -44.45 4.18 -12.05
N GLN A 73 -43.15 3.94 -11.89
CA GLN A 73 -42.16 4.96 -11.52
C GLN A 73 -41.79 5.84 -12.73
N ASN A 74 -42.66 6.80 -13.05
CA ASN A 74 -42.42 7.83 -14.08
C ASN A 74 -42.34 9.26 -13.50
N ASP A 75 -42.33 9.38 -12.17
CA ASP A 75 -42.34 10.68 -11.50
C ASP A 75 -40.92 11.22 -11.35
N GLU A 76 -40.72 12.49 -11.70
CA GLU A 76 -39.42 13.19 -11.67
C GLU A 76 -38.74 13.12 -10.28
N GLU A 77 -39.55 13.09 -9.23
CA GLU A 77 -39.12 12.99 -7.82
C GLU A 77 -38.40 11.66 -7.53
N PHE A 78 -38.85 10.55 -8.12
CA PHE A 78 -38.20 9.24 -7.98
C PHE A 78 -36.77 9.25 -8.54
N PHE A 79 -36.58 9.89 -9.70
CA PHE A 79 -35.26 10.01 -10.30
C PHE A 79 -34.34 10.93 -9.51
N GLN A 80 -34.87 12.02 -8.94
CA GLN A 80 -34.09 12.94 -8.09
C GLN A 80 -33.56 12.25 -6.83
N ASP A 81 -34.40 11.45 -6.15
CA ASP A 81 -33.99 10.70 -4.96
C ASP A 81 -32.89 9.68 -5.27
N ARG A 82 -33.01 8.93 -6.38
CA ARG A 82 -31.99 7.96 -6.78
C ARG A 82 -30.67 8.63 -7.19
N VAL A 83 -30.73 9.78 -7.87
CA VAL A 83 -29.54 10.59 -8.16
C VAL A 83 -28.86 11.05 -6.87
N ALA A 84 -29.63 11.44 -5.85
CA ALA A 84 -29.08 11.81 -4.55
C ALA A 84 -28.39 10.63 -3.86
N ASP A 85 -29.01 9.45 -3.84
CA ASP A 85 -28.41 8.23 -3.29
C ASP A 85 -27.10 7.86 -3.99
N TYR A 86 -27.05 7.98 -5.32
CA TYR A 86 -25.85 7.72 -6.11
C TYR A 86 -24.73 8.71 -5.78
N ILE A 87 -25.03 9.99 -5.65
CA ILE A 87 -24.04 11.00 -5.27
C ILE A 87 -23.45 10.69 -3.89
N VAL A 88 -24.28 10.27 -2.94
CA VAL A 88 -23.81 9.92 -1.58
C VAL A 88 -22.91 8.68 -1.62
N ALA A 89 -23.32 7.61 -2.31
CA ALA A 89 -22.53 6.38 -2.44
C ALA A 89 -21.19 6.64 -3.15
N ILE A 90 -21.20 7.42 -4.24
CA ILE A 90 -19.99 7.82 -4.98
C ILE A 90 -19.04 8.59 -4.06
N ARG A 91 -19.51 9.65 -3.38
CA ARG A 91 -18.67 10.46 -2.48
C ARG A 91 -18.05 9.63 -1.35
N ARG A 92 -18.81 8.69 -0.78
CA ARG A 92 -18.29 7.79 0.27
C ARG A 92 -17.23 6.84 -0.28
N ASN A 93 -17.44 6.27 -1.47
CA ASN A 93 -16.47 5.39 -2.12
C ASN A 93 -15.21 6.15 -2.57
N GLU A 94 -15.36 7.37 -3.10
CA GLU A 94 -14.26 8.28 -3.44
C GLU A 94 -13.39 8.58 -2.22
N ALA A 95 -14.00 8.97 -1.09
CA ALA A 95 -13.25 9.25 0.13
C ALA A 95 -12.45 8.03 0.63
N GLN A 96 -13.00 6.82 0.49
CA GLN A 96 -12.26 5.59 0.82
C GLN A 96 -11.14 5.31 -0.18
N ASN A 97 -11.34 5.60 -1.46
CA ASN A 97 -10.34 5.41 -2.50
C ASN A 97 -9.17 6.40 -2.34
N ASP A 98 -9.44 7.67 -2.04
CA ASP A 98 -8.41 8.69 -1.82
C ASP A 98 -7.54 8.35 -0.61
N GLN A 99 -8.15 7.87 0.47
CA GLN A 99 -7.41 7.38 1.62
C GLN A 99 -6.43 6.25 1.25
N ARG A 100 -6.86 5.33 0.37
CA ARG A 100 -6.01 4.24 -0.13
C ARG A 100 -4.94 4.72 -1.08
N ALA A 101 -5.26 5.63 -1.99
CA ALA A 101 -4.29 6.24 -2.89
C ALA A 101 -3.17 6.91 -2.08
N GLY A 102 -3.53 7.61 -0.99
CA GLY A 102 -2.56 8.17 -0.04
C GLY A 102 -1.69 7.11 0.63
N GLN A 103 -2.28 6.01 1.11
CA GLN A 103 -1.52 4.89 1.71
C GLN A 103 -0.58 4.23 0.70
N LEU A 104 -1.03 4.03 -0.53
CA LEU A 104 -0.24 3.40 -1.59
C LEU A 104 0.89 4.32 -2.09
N ALA A 105 0.64 5.63 -2.15
CA ALA A 105 1.68 6.61 -2.42
C ALA A 105 2.76 6.60 -1.32
N LEU A 106 2.33 6.51 -0.05
CA LEU A 106 3.23 6.39 1.09
C LEU A 106 4.06 5.11 1.02
N THR A 107 3.44 3.98 0.69
CA THR A 107 4.16 2.73 0.37
C THR A 107 5.23 2.95 -0.70
N GLY A 108 4.91 3.66 -1.78
CA GLY A 108 5.86 4.00 -2.85
C GLY A 108 7.10 4.73 -2.34
N TYR A 109 6.92 5.74 -1.47
CA TYR A 109 8.05 6.46 -0.87
C TYR A 109 8.94 5.54 -0.01
N PHE A 110 8.36 4.65 0.79
CA PHE A 110 9.13 3.69 1.59
C PHE A 110 9.85 2.64 0.74
N ILE A 111 9.27 2.22 -0.39
CA ILE A 111 9.96 1.35 -1.35
C ILE A 111 11.17 2.06 -1.92
N LEU A 112 10.99 3.31 -2.39
CA LEU A 112 12.07 4.08 -3.00
C LEU A 112 13.21 4.33 -2.02
N ALA A 113 12.89 4.78 -0.79
CA ALA A 113 13.89 4.98 0.25
C ALA A 113 14.61 3.67 0.61
N GLY A 114 13.87 2.58 0.77
CA GLY A 114 14.44 1.27 1.04
C GLY A 114 15.42 0.79 -0.03
N LEU A 115 15.06 0.98 -1.30
CA LEU A 115 15.94 0.68 -2.43
C LEU A 115 17.19 1.56 -2.45
N LEU A 116 17.06 2.88 -2.25
CA LEU A 116 18.20 3.79 -2.23
C LEU A 116 19.22 3.40 -1.15
N PHE A 117 18.78 3.13 0.07
CA PHE A 117 19.67 2.75 1.17
C PHE A 117 20.31 1.37 0.95
N THR A 118 19.55 0.39 0.46
CA THR A 118 20.09 -0.96 0.20
C THR A 118 21.05 -1.00 -0.98
N ILE A 119 20.76 -0.29 -2.07
CA ILE A 119 21.66 -0.17 -3.23
C ILE A 119 22.94 0.57 -2.83
N THR A 120 22.83 1.67 -2.07
CA THR A 120 24.01 2.40 -1.58
C THR A 120 24.90 1.49 -0.73
N PHE A 121 24.30 0.68 0.15
CA PHE A 121 25.04 -0.32 0.92
C PHE A 121 25.74 -1.34 0.01
N ILE A 122 25.04 -1.93 -0.96
CA ILE A 122 25.59 -2.94 -1.87
C ILE A 122 26.75 -2.36 -2.69
N ILE A 123 26.56 -1.18 -3.30
CA ILE A 123 27.60 -0.51 -4.09
C ILE A 123 28.82 -0.26 -3.22
N TYR A 124 28.63 0.30 -2.02
CA TYR A 124 29.77 0.63 -1.17
C TYR A 124 30.49 -0.63 -0.65
N PHE A 125 29.74 -1.66 -0.30
CA PHE A 125 30.29 -2.89 0.27
C PHE A 125 30.98 -3.78 -0.77
N PHE A 126 30.43 -3.88 -1.99
CA PHE A 126 30.96 -4.76 -3.04
C PHE A 126 31.88 -4.06 -4.05
N ILE A 127 31.63 -2.79 -4.40
CA ILE A 127 32.37 -2.10 -5.48
C ILE A 127 33.52 -1.28 -4.91
N LEU A 128 33.34 -0.61 -3.78
CA LEU A 128 34.37 0.27 -3.17
C LEU A 128 35.32 -0.46 -2.20
N LYS A 129 35.01 -1.71 -1.86
CA LYS A 129 35.76 -2.55 -0.92
C LYS A 129 36.49 -3.73 -1.58
N MET A 130 36.29 -3.94 -2.89
CA MET A 130 37.26 -4.62 -3.77
C MET A 130 38.45 -3.69 -4.00
#